data_AF-A0A2V5WHL1-F1
#
_entry.id   AF-A0A2V5WHL1-F1
#
_cell.length_a   1.000
_cell.length_b   1.000
_cell.length_c   1.000
_cell.angle_alpha   90.00
_cell.angle_beta   90.00
_cell.angle_gamma   90.00
#
_symmetry.space_group_name_H-M   'P 1'
#
loop_
_entity.id
_entity.type
_entity.pdbx_description
1 polymer ?
#
loop_
_entity_poly.entity_id
_entity_poly.type
_entity_poly.pdbx_seq_one_letter_code
_entity_poly.pdbx_strand_id
1 'polypeptide(L)'
;MKRKRAVRKTGNTTQPNEEAFNGQQLKARLDAIVTLLCSLKFADDEGNLKRAPVAKLLHKAGYTPTEIALLFGKKKATDVSTYLY
;
A
#
# COMPACT_ATOMS: atom_id res chain seq x y z
N MET A 1 -18.68 61.79 -1.34
CA MET A 1 -17.73 60.82 -0.75
C MET A 1 -18.37 59.44 -0.68
N LYS A 2 -17.99 58.49 -1.57
CA LYS A 2 -18.58 57.15 -1.65
C LYS A 2 -17.66 56.12 -0.98
N ARG A 3 -18.18 55.42 0.04
CA ARG A 3 -17.49 54.33 0.78
C ARG A 3 -17.34 53.11 -0.14
N LYS A 4 -16.10 52.67 -0.40
CA LYS A 4 -15.84 51.34 -0.99
C LYS A 4 -15.50 50.38 0.15
N ARG A 5 -16.42 49.46 0.48
CA ARG A 5 -16.15 48.31 1.34
C ARG A 5 -15.28 47.33 0.55
N ALA A 6 -14.06 47.09 1.02
CA ALA A 6 -13.23 46.01 0.53
C ALA A 6 -13.62 44.73 1.29
N VAL A 7 -14.40 43.86 0.64
CA VAL A 7 -14.61 42.48 1.07
C VAL A 7 -13.31 41.73 0.78
N ARG A 8 -12.48 41.52 1.81
CA ARG A 8 -11.30 40.67 1.68
C ARG A 8 -11.75 39.21 1.72
N LYS A 9 -11.56 38.56 0.56
CA LYS A 9 -11.63 37.13 0.28
C LYS A 9 -11.14 36.30 1.47
N THR A 10 -11.97 35.37 1.90
CA THR A 10 -11.63 34.29 2.82
C THR A 10 -10.41 33.53 2.31
N GLY A 11 -9.40 33.38 3.17
CA GLY A 11 -8.31 32.46 2.94
C GLY A 11 -8.87 31.05 2.88
N ASN A 12 -8.74 30.42 1.72
CA ASN A 12 -9.00 28.99 1.56
C ASN A 12 -7.83 28.26 2.24
N THR A 13 -7.97 27.99 3.54
CA THR A 13 -7.10 27.06 4.24
C THR A 13 -7.38 25.69 3.64
N THR A 14 -6.52 25.25 2.71
CA THR A 14 -6.49 23.88 2.22
C THR A 14 -6.30 22.96 3.42
N GLN A 15 -7.41 22.37 3.87
CA GLN A 15 -7.39 21.28 4.84
C GLN A 15 -6.53 20.14 4.26
N PRO A 16 -5.76 19.41 5.09
CA PRO A 16 -5.01 18.27 4.60
C PRO A 16 -6.02 17.30 3.97
N ASN A 17 -5.72 16.84 2.76
CA ASN A 17 -6.40 15.70 2.16
C ASN A 17 -6.27 14.52 3.13
N GLU A 18 -7.23 14.34 4.02
CA GLU A 18 -7.52 13.03 4.57
C GLU A 18 -7.99 12.21 3.36
N GLU A 19 -7.07 11.45 2.77
CA GLU A 19 -7.42 10.44 1.77
C GLU A 19 -8.57 9.63 2.36
N ALA A 20 -9.75 9.78 1.76
CA ALA A 20 -10.94 9.10 2.21
C ALA A 20 -10.62 7.62 2.35
N PHE A 21 -10.80 7.09 3.57
CA PHE A 21 -10.52 5.71 3.90
C PHE A 21 -11.16 4.77 2.86
N ASN A 22 -10.32 4.25 1.95
CA ASN A 22 -10.80 3.44 0.85
C ASN A 22 -10.98 2.01 1.35
N GLY A 23 -12.20 1.68 1.80
CA GLY A 23 -12.55 0.36 2.31
C GLY A 23 -12.25 -0.78 1.33
N GLN A 24 -12.30 -0.53 0.02
CA GLN A 24 -11.93 -1.52 -1.00
C GLN A 24 -10.42 -1.79 -1.01
N GLN A 25 -9.62 -0.74 -0.88
CA GLN A 25 -8.16 -0.87 -0.78
C GLN A 25 -7.75 -1.58 0.51
N LEU A 26 -8.40 -1.24 1.64
CA LEU A 26 -8.16 -1.94 2.90
C LEU A 26 -8.52 -3.43 2.78
N LYS A 27 -9.67 -3.77 2.20
CA LYS A 27 -10.06 -5.16 1.96
C LYS A 27 -9.02 -5.88 1.11
N ALA A 28 -8.57 -5.28 0.00
CA ALA A 28 -7.56 -5.88 -0.87
C ALA A 28 -6.22 -6.11 -0.13
N ARG A 29 -5.81 -5.17 0.72
CA ARG A 29 -4.61 -5.31 1.56
C ARG A 29 -4.74 -6.47 2.56
N LEU A 30 -5.89 -6.60 3.23
CA LEU A 30 -6.15 -7.69 4.16
C LEU A 30 -6.21 -9.05 3.46
N ASP A 31 -6.94 -9.14 2.34
CA ASP A 31 -7.01 -10.36 1.52
C ASP A 31 -5.60 -10.82 1.08
N ALA A 32 -4.73 -9.87 0.74
CA ALA A 32 -3.35 -10.14 0.37
C ALA A 32 -2.50 -10.69 1.52
N ILE A 33 -2.65 -10.13 2.73
CA ILE A 33 -1.98 -10.65 3.94
C ILE A 33 -2.47 -12.06 4.26
N VAL A 34 -3.79 -12.31 4.23
CA VAL A 34 -4.34 -13.64 4.50
C VAL A 34 -3.78 -14.65 3.50
N THR A 35 -3.72 -14.28 2.22
CA THR A 35 -3.13 -15.13 1.18
C THR A 35 -1.65 -15.42 1.43
N LEU A 36 -0.87 -14.42 1.86
CA LEU A 36 0.53 -14.62 2.27
C LEU A 36 0.63 -15.61 3.43
N LEU A 37 -0.17 -15.44 4.48
CA LEU A 37 -0.15 -16.32 5.65
C LEU A 37 -0.55 -17.76 5.30
N CYS A 38 -1.57 -17.94 4.46
CA CYS A 38 -1.95 -19.25 3.93
C CYS A 38 -0.79 -19.85 3.11
N SER A 39 -0.18 -19.07 2.22
CA SER A 39 0.94 -19.53 1.40
C SER A 39 2.16 -19.93 2.24
N LEU A 40 2.38 -19.27 3.38
CA LEU A 40 3.44 -19.64 4.33
C LEU A 40 3.11 -20.91 5.11
N LYS A 41 1.86 -21.06 5.55
CA LYS A 41 1.39 -22.22 6.31
C LYS A 41 1.32 -23.49 5.46
N PHE A 42 0.98 -23.35 4.19
CA PHE A 42 0.87 -24.44 3.23
C PHE A 42 2.03 -24.47 2.23
N ALA A 43 3.14 -23.78 2.53
CA ALA A 43 4.36 -24.02 1.77
C ALA A 43 4.80 -25.46 2.06
N ASP A 44 4.82 -26.30 1.03
CA ASP A 44 5.15 -27.72 1.10
C ASP A 44 6.47 -27.95 1.88
N ASP A 45 6.68 -29.17 2.39
CA ASP A 45 7.85 -29.55 3.22
C ASP A 45 9.23 -29.26 2.57
N GLU A 46 9.26 -28.92 1.27
CA GLU A 46 10.43 -28.42 0.55
C GLU A 46 10.70 -26.89 0.72
N GLY A 47 9.86 -26.17 1.47
CA GLY A 47 10.03 -24.74 1.78
C GLY A 47 9.83 -23.80 0.59
N ASN A 48 9.30 -24.29 -0.53
CA ASN A 48 9.14 -23.54 -1.78
C ASN A 48 7.88 -22.67 -1.77
N LEU A 49 7.84 -21.67 -0.88
CA LEU A 49 6.91 -20.56 -1.00
C LEU A 49 7.06 -19.93 -2.40
N LYS A 50 5.98 -19.95 -3.19
CA LYS A 50 5.92 -19.26 -4.48
C LYS A 50 5.89 -17.74 -4.26
N ARG A 51 7.06 -17.17 -3.92
CA ARG A 51 7.27 -15.76 -3.56
C ARG A 51 6.83 -14.79 -4.67
N ALA A 52 7.05 -15.15 -5.93
CA ALA A 52 6.71 -14.30 -7.07
C ALA A 52 5.21 -13.99 -7.19
N PRO A 53 4.30 -15.00 -7.25
CA PRO A 53 2.86 -14.75 -7.23
C PRO A 53 2.39 -13.91 -6.04
N VAL A 54 2.91 -14.19 -4.83
CA VAL A 54 2.51 -13.48 -3.61
C VAL A 54 3.01 -12.03 -3.61
N ALA A 55 4.24 -11.77 -4.06
CA ALA A 55 4.78 -10.41 -4.18
C ALA A 55 3.97 -9.57 -5.17
N LYS A 56 3.60 -10.14 -6.33
CA LYS A 56 2.74 -9.46 -7.32
C LYS A 56 1.36 -9.13 -6.76
N LEU A 57 0.78 -10.03 -5.97
CA LEU A 57 -0.52 -9.82 -5.33
C LEU A 57 -0.44 -8.69 -4.29
N LEU A 58 0.58 -8.68 -3.43
CA LEU A 58 0.83 -7.59 -2.47
C LEU A 58 1.03 -6.26 -3.18
N HIS A 59 1.81 -6.23 -4.25
CA HIS A 59 2.03 -4.99 -5.01
C HIS A 59 0.72 -4.45 -5.63
N LYS A 60 -0.12 -5.34 -6.18
CA LYS A 60 -1.46 -4.96 -6.68
C LYS A 60 -2.39 -4.46 -5.58
N ALA A 61 -2.23 -4.95 -4.34
CA ALA A 61 -2.97 -4.47 -3.18
C ALA A 61 -2.45 -3.12 -2.65
N GLY A 62 -1.40 -2.56 -3.25
CA GLY A 62 -0.84 -1.26 -2.90
C GLY A 62 0.30 -1.31 -1.89
N TYR A 63 0.88 -2.48 -1.61
CA TYR A 63 2.12 -2.56 -0.83
C TYR A 63 3.30 -2.12 -1.69
N THR A 64 4.14 -1.27 -1.12
CA THR A 64 5.40 -0.83 -1.72
C THR A 64 6.41 -1.98 -1.73
N PRO A 65 7.39 -1.97 -2.66
CA PRO A 65 8.48 -2.96 -2.67
C PRO A 65 9.22 -3.07 -1.33
N THR A 66 9.34 -1.97 -0.58
CA THR A 66 9.95 -1.94 0.75
C THR A 66 9.10 -2.69 1.78
N GLU A 67 7.79 -2.46 1.81
CA GLU A 67 6.88 -3.20 2.70
C GLU A 67 6.86 -4.69 2.37
N ILE A 68 6.87 -5.04 1.07
CA ILE A 68 6.93 -6.44 0.62
C ILE A 68 8.24 -7.10 1.08
N ALA A 69 9.37 -6.39 0.99
CA ALA A 69 10.64 -6.88 1.50
C ALA A 69 10.58 -7.19 3.01
N LEU A 70 9.98 -6.30 3.81
CA LEU A 70 9.78 -6.52 5.25
C LEU A 70 8.91 -7.75 5.53
N LEU A 71 7.79 -7.91 4.81
CA LEU A 71 6.90 -9.07 4.94
C LEU A 71 7.59 -10.39 4.59
N PHE A 72 8.60 -10.35 3.70
CA PHE A 72 9.38 -11.52 3.29
C PHE A 72 10.66 -11.73 4.12
N GLY A 73 10.90 -10.91 5.15
CA GLY A 73 12.11 -10.95 5.99
C GLY A 73 13.39 -10.55 5.25
N LYS A 74 13.28 -9.72 4.20
CA LYS A 74 14.39 -9.20 3.39
C LYS A 74 14.81 -7.80 3.87
N LYS A 75 16.04 -7.40 3.52
CA LYS A 75 16.61 -6.12 3.98
C LYS A 75 16.33 -4.97 3.01
N LYS A 76 16.19 -5.25 1.71
CA LYS A 76 16.08 -4.22 0.68
C LYS A 76 14.95 -4.52 -0.30
N ALA A 77 14.36 -3.47 -0.86
CA ALA A 77 13.38 -3.57 -1.95
C ALA A 77 13.94 -4.29 -3.20
N THR A 78 15.24 -4.17 -3.46
CA THR A 78 15.94 -4.86 -4.55
C THR A 78 15.95 -6.38 -4.39
N ASP A 79 15.82 -6.87 -3.15
CA ASP A 79 15.80 -8.33 -2.88
C ASP A 79 14.46 -8.95 -3.30
N VAL A 80 13.44 -8.13 -3.55
CA VAL A 80 12.11 -8.54 -4.03
C VAL A 80 11.77 -7.97 -5.41
N SER A 81 12.63 -7.12 -6.00
CA SER A 81 12.37 -6.50 -7.30
C SER A 81 12.30 -7.52 -8.43
N THR A 82 13.06 -8.61 -8.35
CA THR A 82 13.03 -9.75 -9.29
C THR A 82 11.68 -10.46 -9.34
N TYR A 83 10.82 -10.25 -8.35
CA TYR A 83 9.46 -10.78 -8.31
C TYR A 83 8.43 -9.82 -8.91
N LEU A 84 8.77 -8.53 -8.98
CA LEU A 84 7.86 -7.44 -9.35
C LEU A 84 8.05 -7.00 -10.81
N TYR A 85 9.28 -7.08 -11.32
CA TYR A 85 9.69 -6.67 -12.68
C TYR A 85 10.38 -7.84 -13.38
#